data_AF-W6RUQ2-F1
#
_entry.id   AF-W6RUQ2-F1
#
_cell.length_a   1.000
_cell.length_b   1.000
_cell.length_c   1.000
_cell.angle_alpha   90.00
_cell.angle_beta   90.00
_cell.angle_gamma   90.00
#
_symmetry.space_group_name_H-M   'P 1'
#
loop_
_entity.id
_entity.type
_entity.pdbx_description
1 polymer ?
#
loop_
_entity_poly.entity_id
_entity_poly.type
_entity_poly.pdbx_seq_one_letter_code
_entity_poly.pdbx_strand_id
1 'polypeptide(L)'
;MSEFRLAFPACVIAGKHRLTAEDISLLRKHTFPEGIRTAHDVVAMLALNNSCPEKCPEWNAFFVEQLAGFIVNHTYPQGSLDEINVTWLMRMVATDGVVNSAIELELVLHAMEISANVPDELRAFALDQLRLALVENIGGYTLSRAIDRKGITRQDIDYVMRVLRSVSDAGVIKAPPLTWSVLMQIAEETLPVGNHPRWADILSALQLVDYAEPPRRSRWLRIVDDSFGNETAVA
;
A
#
# COMPACT_ATOMS: atom_id res chain seq x y z
N MET A 1 -19.99 22.46 3.53
CA MET A 1 -19.08 21.38 3.98
C MET A 1 -19.68 20.80 5.24
N SER A 2 -20.25 19.60 5.15
CA SER A 2 -20.78 18.88 6.31
C SER A 2 -19.63 18.62 7.27
N GLU A 3 -19.75 19.08 8.52
CA GLU A 3 -18.76 18.82 9.56
C GLU A 3 -18.72 17.32 9.82
N PHE A 4 -17.62 16.64 9.45
CA PHE A 4 -17.45 15.22 9.73
C PHE A 4 -17.35 15.03 11.25
N ARG A 5 -18.27 14.26 11.83
CA ARG A 5 -18.32 13.99 13.27
C ARG A 5 -18.21 12.49 13.52
N LEU A 6 -17.26 12.10 14.36
CA LEU A 6 -17.14 10.73 14.83
C LEU A 6 -18.33 10.37 15.73
N ALA A 7 -18.87 9.17 15.57
CA ALA A 7 -19.90 8.63 16.45
C ALA A 7 -19.28 8.13 17.77
N PHE A 8 -20.12 7.93 18.80
CA PHE A 8 -19.69 7.24 20.02
C PHE A 8 -19.42 5.75 19.72
N PRO A 9 -18.33 5.12 20.22
CA PRO A 9 -17.33 5.65 21.14
C PRO A 9 -16.13 6.35 20.48
N ALA A 10 -16.03 6.34 19.14
CA ALA A 10 -14.89 6.88 18.40
C ALA A 10 -14.60 8.36 18.71
N CYS A 11 -15.62 9.20 18.93
CA CYS A 11 -15.42 10.60 19.30
C CYS A 11 -14.70 10.79 20.64
N VAL A 12 -14.98 9.95 21.64
CA VAL A 12 -14.33 9.99 22.95
C VAL A 12 -12.89 9.48 22.84
N ILE A 13 -12.69 8.42 22.06
CA ILE A 13 -11.38 7.83 21.83
C ILE A 13 -10.47 8.80 21.06
N ALA A 14 -10.98 9.51 20.06
CA ALA A 14 -10.24 10.53 19.33
C ALA A 14 -9.73 11.69 20.21
N GLY A 15 -10.43 11.97 21.33
CA GLY A 15 -9.99 12.98 22.30
C GLY A 15 -8.85 12.51 23.22
N LYS A 16 -8.44 11.25 23.16
CA LYS A 16 -7.34 10.73 23.99
C LYS A 16 -5.99 11.10 23.40
N HIS A 17 -5.02 11.32 24.30
CA HIS A 17 -3.63 11.51 23.90
C HIS A 17 -2.97 10.20 23.43
N ARG A 18 -3.42 9.06 23.97
CA ARG A 18 -2.88 7.74 23.67
C ARG A 18 -3.99 6.72 23.41
N LEU A 19 -3.83 5.93 22.34
CA LEU A 19 -4.67 4.77 22.06
C LEU A 19 -4.13 3.52 22.76
N THR A 20 -5.00 2.83 23.49
CA THR A 20 -4.68 1.57 24.19
C THR A 20 -5.31 0.36 23.50
N ALA A 21 -4.89 -0.86 23.85
CA ALA A 21 -5.48 -2.09 23.30
C ALA A 21 -6.98 -2.24 23.63
N GLU A 22 -7.41 -1.72 24.78
CA GLU A 22 -8.83 -1.68 25.17
C GLU A 22 -9.63 -0.76 24.23
N ASP A 23 -9.07 0.40 23.86
CA ASP A 23 -9.69 1.30 22.88
C ASP A 23 -9.88 0.62 21.53
N ILE A 24 -8.89 -0.18 21.10
CA ILE A 24 -8.98 -0.92 19.82
C ILE A 24 -10.09 -1.96 19.89
N SER A 25 -10.24 -2.62 21.04
CA SER A 25 -11.33 -3.58 21.27
C SER A 25 -12.70 -2.90 21.22
N LEU A 26 -12.84 -1.70 21.79
CA LEU A 26 -14.06 -0.90 21.71
C LEU A 26 -14.37 -0.44 20.29
N LEU A 27 -13.36 0.04 19.55
CA LEU A 27 -13.52 0.44 18.16
C LEU A 27 -13.96 -0.74 17.29
N ARG A 28 -13.34 -1.92 17.44
CA ARG A 28 -13.74 -3.14 16.73
C ARG A 28 -15.17 -3.55 17.04
N LYS A 29 -15.60 -3.44 18.29
CA LYS A 29 -16.93 -3.89 18.70
C LYS A 29 -18.05 -2.93 18.30
N HIS A 30 -17.80 -1.61 18.37
CA HIS A 30 -18.85 -0.60 18.31
C HIS A 30 -18.74 0.34 17.11
N THR A 31 -17.53 0.69 16.68
CA THR A 31 -17.31 1.62 15.56
C THR A 31 -17.19 0.88 14.23
N PHE A 32 -16.44 -0.23 14.22
CA PHE A 32 -16.14 -1.04 13.04
C PHE A 32 -16.50 -2.52 13.24
N PRO A 33 -17.76 -2.84 13.63
CA PRO A 33 -18.17 -4.23 13.90
C PRO A 33 -17.97 -5.16 12.70
N GLU A 34 -18.13 -4.60 11.51
CA GLU A 34 -18.03 -5.29 10.22
C GLU A 34 -16.70 -5.01 9.49
N GLY A 35 -15.77 -4.34 10.18
CA GLY A 35 -14.54 -3.79 9.59
C GLY A 35 -14.78 -2.50 8.81
N ILE A 36 -13.81 -2.15 7.95
CA ILE A 36 -13.88 -0.96 7.08
C ILE A 36 -14.49 -1.41 5.75
N ARG A 37 -15.72 -0.95 5.46
CA ARG A 37 -16.47 -1.36 4.25
C ARG A 37 -16.88 -0.19 3.37
N THR A 38 -16.80 1.03 3.89
CA THR A 38 -17.24 2.23 3.20
C THR A 38 -16.17 3.31 3.23
N ALA A 39 -16.26 4.26 2.29
CA ALA A 39 -15.41 5.45 2.32
C ALA A 39 -15.60 6.27 3.62
N HIS A 40 -16.79 6.22 4.24
CA HIS A 40 -17.02 6.89 5.52
C HIS A 40 -16.20 6.25 6.65
N ASP A 41 -16.09 4.93 6.67
CA ASP A 41 -15.29 4.20 7.65
C ASP A 41 -13.80 4.54 7.50
N VAL A 42 -13.31 4.67 6.25
CA VAL A 42 -11.95 5.12 5.97
C VAL A 42 -11.71 6.51 6.55
N VAL A 43 -12.62 7.47 6.31
CA VAL A 43 -12.49 8.82 6.87
C VAL A 43 -12.47 8.78 8.40
N ALA A 44 -13.30 7.94 9.03
CA ALA A 44 -13.28 7.76 10.48
C ALA A 44 -11.94 7.18 10.98
N MET A 45 -11.40 6.17 10.30
CA MET A 45 -10.11 5.56 10.63
C MET A 45 -8.96 6.56 10.52
N LEU A 46 -8.93 7.36 9.45
CA LEU A 46 -7.92 8.40 9.24
C LEU A 46 -8.03 9.51 10.29
N ALA A 47 -9.26 9.93 10.62
CA ALA A 47 -9.49 10.93 11.65
C ALA A 47 -8.96 10.48 13.03
N LEU A 48 -9.20 9.21 13.40
CA LEU A 48 -8.65 8.60 14.62
C LEU A 48 -7.12 8.55 14.59
N ASN A 49 -6.53 8.15 13.44
CA ASN A 49 -5.09 8.10 13.28
C ASN A 49 -4.45 9.49 13.45
N ASN A 50 -5.10 10.55 12.97
CA ASN A 50 -4.57 11.90 13.00
C ASN A 50 -4.83 12.64 14.31
N SER A 51 -5.83 12.22 15.08
CA SER A 51 -6.20 12.89 16.34
C SER A 51 -5.34 12.46 17.54
N CYS A 52 -4.83 11.22 17.53
CA CYS A 52 -4.07 10.67 18.65
C CYS A 52 -2.57 10.59 18.33
N PRO A 53 -1.68 11.30 19.04
CA PRO A 53 -0.25 11.24 18.77
C PRO A 53 0.37 9.89 19.17
N GLU A 54 0.07 9.37 20.36
CA GLU A 54 0.61 8.10 20.84
C GLU A 54 -0.33 6.93 20.54
N LYS A 55 0.23 5.85 19.99
CA LYS A 55 -0.55 4.70 19.53
C LYS A 55 0.10 3.40 19.97
N CYS A 56 -0.71 2.45 20.44
CA CYS A 56 -0.25 1.11 20.76
C CYS A 56 0.03 0.28 19.48
N PRO A 57 0.86 -0.76 19.54
CA PRO A 57 1.13 -1.64 18.39
C PRO A 57 -0.13 -2.27 17.78
N GLU A 58 -1.14 -2.56 18.60
CA GLU A 58 -2.42 -3.11 18.18
C GLU A 58 -3.19 -2.15 17.27
N TRP A 59 -3.04 -0.83 17.47
CA TRP A 59 -3.56 0.16 16.54
C TRP A 59 -2.89 0.05 15.18
N ASN A 60 -1.57 -0.08 15.16
CA ASN A 60 -0.81 -0.13 13.91
C ASN A 60 -1.24 -1.34 13.07
N ALA A 61 -1.33 -2.51 13.69
CA ALA A 61 -1.83 -3.72 13.03
C ALA A 61 -3.28 -3.53 12.54
N PHE A 62 -4.17 -3.03 13.41
CA PHE A 62 -5.57 -2.82 13.05
C PHE A 62 -5.74 -1.81 11.89
N PHE A 63 -5.05 -0.68 11.91
CA PHE A 63 -5.10 0.34 10.87
C PHE A 63 -4.64 -0.23 9.52
N VAL A 64 -3.48 -0.89 9.51
CA VAL A 64 -2.89 -1.46 8.28
C VAL A 64 -3.77 -2.57 7.70
N GLU A 65 -4.15 -3.57 8.51
CA GLU A 65 -4.97 -4.70 8.08
C GLU A 65 -6.31 -4.25 7.51
N GLN A 66 -7.00 -3.36 8.23
CA GLN A 66 -8.36 -2.95 7.87
C GLN A 66 -8.39 -2.06 6.64
N LEU A 67 -7.47 -1.09 6.53
CA LEU A 67 -7.43 -0.21 5.37
C LEU A 67 -6.93 -0.96 4.12
N ALA A 68 -5.87 -1.77 4.23
CA ALA A 68 -5.42 -2.57 3.10
C ALA A 68 -6.53 -3.53 2.63
N GLY A 69 -7.21 -4.19 3.57
CA GLY A 69 -8.33 -5.08 3.27
C GLY A 69 -9.51 -4.36 2.59
N PHE A 70 -9.79 -3.12 2.96
CA PHE A 70 -10.78 -2.30 2.23
C PHE A 70 -10.30 -1.98 0.81
N ILE A 71 -9.08 -1.47 0.67
CA ILE A 71 -8.51 -1.01 -0.61
C ILE A 71 -8.36 -2.15 -1.61
N VAL A 72 -8.05 -3.36 -1.15
CA VAL A 72 -7.83 -4.49 -2.05
C VAL A 72 -9.10 -5.30 -2.24
N ASN A 73 -9.91 -5.52 -1.20
CA ASN A 73 -11.03 -6.48 -1.27
C ASN A 73 -12.42 -5.83 -1.39
N HIS A 74 -12.55 -4.52 -1.10
CA HIS A 74 -13.85 -3.84 -1.10
C HIS A 74 -13.98 -2.73 -2.15
N THR A 75 -12.89 -2.37 -2.83
CA THR A 75 -12.95 -1.56 -4.06
C THR A 75 -12.86 -2.48 -5.28
N TYR A 76 -13.39 -2.01 -6.41
CA TYR A 76 -13.22 -2.71 -7.67
C TYR A 76 -11.86 -2.35 -8.28
N PRO A 77 -11.11 -3.29 -8.88
CA PRO A 77 -11.36 -4.74 -8.91
C PRO A 77 -11.02 -5.44 -7.58
N GLN A 78 -11.91 -6.31 -7.09
CA GLN A 78 -11.68 -7.03 -5.83
C GLN A 78 -10.46 -7.96 -5.92
N GLY A 79 -9.64 -7.98 -4.88
CA GLY A 79 -8.42 -8.75 -4.77
C GLY A 79 -7.24 -8.18 -5.57
N SER A 80 -7.38 -6.99 -6.18
CA SER A 80 -6.39 -6.46 -7.12
C SER A 80 -6.32 -4.93 -7.07
N LEU A 81 -5.13 -4.38 -7.27
CA LEU A 81 -4.95 -2.93 -7.44
C LEU A 81 -4.96 -2.59 -8.94
N ASP A 82 -5.66 -1.50 -9.26
CA ASP A 82 -5.62 -0.82 -10.54
C ASP A 82 -5.09 0.63 -10.37
N GLU A 83 -4.95 1.36 -11.46
CA GLU A 83 -4.41 2.72 -11.47
C GLU A 83 -5.25 3.70 -10.62
N ILE A 84 -6.57 3.49 -10.52
CA ILE A 84 -7.48 4.34 -9.74
C ILE A 84 -7.23 4.10 -8.25
N ASN A 85 -7.20 2.82 -7.82
CA ASN A 85 -6.91 2.43 -6.44
C ASN A 85 -5.52 2.94 -6.02
N VAL A 86 -4.51 2.80 -6.89
CA VAL A 86 -3.15 3.29 -6.64
C VAL A 86 -3.10 4.80 -6.49
N THR A 87 -3.72 5.54 -7.41
CA THR A 87 -3.76 7.01 -7.36
C THR A 87 -4.43 7.51 -6.08
N TRP A 88 -5.53 6.86 -5.68
CA TRP A 88 -6.24 7.20 -4.44
C TRP A 88 -5.38 6.88 -3.20
N LEU A 89 -4.76 5.70 -3.13
CA LEU A 89 -3.89 5.30 -2.04
C LEU A 89 -2.71 6.27 -1.88
N MET A 90 -2.01 6.59 -2.98
CA MET A 90 -0.86 7.50 -2.96
C MET A 90 -1.25 8.90 -2.43
N ARG A 91 -2.39 9.45 -2.87
CA ARG A 91 -2.89 10.75 -2.38
C ARG A 91 -3.29 10.73 -0.91
N MET A 92 -3.71 9.56 -0.40
CA MET A 92 -4.10 9.41 0.99
C MET A 92 -2.88 9.40 1.92
N VAL A 93 -1.78 8.75 1.51
CA VAL A 93 -0.63 8.47 2.37
C VAL A 93 0.55 9.43 2.20
N ALA A 94 0.56 10.23 1.14
CA ALA A 94 1.71 11.05 0.77
C ALA A 94 1.35 12.48 0.42
N THR A 95 2.29 13.37 0.70
CA THR A 95 2.29 14.79 0.30
C THR A 95 3.48 15.00 -0.62
N ASP A 96 3.25 15.53 -1.82
CA ASP A 96 4.30 15.77 -2.83
C ASP A 96 5.18 14.53 -3.12
N GLY A 97 4.57 13.34 -3.09
CA GLY A 97 5.27 12.06 -3.35
C GLY A 97 6.00 11.48 -2.15
N VAL A 98 5.99 12.15 -0.99
CA VAL A 98 6.64 11.68 0.24
C VAL A 98 5.60 11.11 1.20
N VAL A 99 5.76 9.84 1.60
CA VAL A 99 4.86 9.21 2.58
C VAL A 99 5.03 9.88 3.95
N ASN A 100 3.92 10.23 4.61
CA ASN A 100 3.97 11.11 5.78
C ASN A 100 4.41 10.37 7.07
N SER A 101 4.24 9.04 7.16
CA SER A 101 4.57 8.27 8.36
C SER A 101 4.94 6.80 8.09
N ALA A 102 5.58 6.16 9.07
CA ALA A 102 5.97 4.75 8.96
C ALA A 102 4.76 3.78 8.86
N ILE A 103 3.65 4.09 9.55
CA ILE A 103 2.42 3.27 9.50
C ILE A 103 1.72 3.35 8.13
N GLU A 104 1.72 4.52 7.51
CA GLU A 104 1.17 4.71 6.17
C GLU A 104 2.02 4.02 5.10
N LEU A 105 3.35 4.00 5.29
CA LEU A 105 4.23 3.22 4.42
C LEU A 105 3.96 1.73 4.56
N GLU A 106 3.76 1.25 5.79
CA GLU A 106 3.40 -0.14 6.06
C GLU A 106 2.04 -0.51 5.44
N LEU A 107 1.07 0.42 5.45
CA LEU A 107 -0.20 0.27 4.73
C LEU A 107 0.02 0.05 3.22
N VAL A 108 0.90 0.85 2.60
CA VAL A 108 1.23 0.68 1.17
C VAL A 108 1.83 -0.70 0.91
N LEU A 109 2.83 -1.10 1.69
CA LEU A 109 3.48 -2.41 1.52
C LEU A 109 2.51 -3.56 1.73
N HIS A 110 1.67 -3.49 2.76
CA HIS A 110 0.70 -4.54 3.04
C HIS A 110 -0.37 -4.64 1.94
N ALA A 111 -0.86 -3.52 1.42
CA ALA A 111 -1.79 -3.51 0.28
C ALA A 111 -1.17 -4.16 -0.97
N MET A 112 0.13 -3.96 -1.21
CA MET A 112 0.86 -4.64 -2.29
C MET A 112 0.97 -6.15 -2.06
N GLU A 113 1.21 -6.57 -0.82
CA GLU A 113 1.41 -7.99 -0.44
C GLU A 113 0.14 -8.84 -0.57
N ILE A 114 -1.03 -8.25 -0.27
CA ILE A 114 -2.32 -8.96 -0.32
C ILE A 114 -3.02 -8.83 -1.68
N SER A 115 -2.47 -8.02 -2.59
CA SER A 115 -3.04 -7.80 -3.92
C SER A 115 -2.50 -8.80 -4.95
N ALA A 116 -3.40 -9.35 -5.78
CA ALA A 116 -3.03 -10.25 -6.87
C ALA A 116 -2.27 -9.54 -8.00
N ASN A 117 -2.52 -8.24 -8.20
CA ASN A 117 -1.81 -7.42 -9.17
C ASN A 117 -1.48 -6.06 -8.54
N VAL A 118 -0.25 -5.62 -8.75
CA VAL A 118 0.23 -4.32 -8.30
C VAL A 118 0.67 -3.53 -9.54
N PRO A 119 0.13 -2.33 -9.80
CA PRO A 119 0.61 -1.47 -10.89
C PRO A 119 2.07 -1.03 -10.72
N ASP A 120 2.72 -0.68 -11.82
CA ASP A 120 4.14 -0.29 -11.82
C ASP A 120 4.38 1.00 -11.04
N GLU A 121 3.42 1.93 -11.12
CA GLU A 121 3.42 3.22 -10.43
C GLU A 121 3.54 3.04 -8.92
N LEU A 122 2.83 2.07 -8.33
CA LEU A 122 2.88 1.85 -6.88
C LEU A 122 4.22 1.24 -6.42
N ARG A 123 4.80 0.33 -7.23
CA ARG A 123 6.13 -0.22 -6.95
C ARG A 123 7.20 0.85 -7.04
N ALA A 124 7.18 1.65 -8.11
CA ALA A 124 8.11 2.76 -8.30
C ALA A 124 7.99 3.77 -7.16
N PHE A 125 6.76 4.14 -6.79
CA PHE A 125 6.49 5.04 -5.67
C PHE A 125 7.03 4.51 -4.33
N ALA A 126 6.84 3.23 -4.04
CA ALA A 126 7.39 2.61 -2.83
C ALA A 126 8.93 2.63 -2.85
N LEU A 127 9.56 2.20 -3.94
CA LEU A 127 11.02 2.25 -4.06
C LEU A 127 11.57 3.68 -3.94
N ASP A 128 10.84 4.67 -4.44
CA ASP A 128 11.23 6.07 -4.33
C ASP A 128 11.28 6.54 -2.86
N GLN A 129 10.49 5.95 -1.95
CA GLN A 129 10.59 6.24 -0.52
C GLN A 129 11.94 5.83 0.08
N LEU A 130 12.54 4.74 -0.43
CA LEU A 130 13.91 4.38 -0.06
C LEU A 130 14.92 5.38 -0.64
N ARG A 131 14.73 5.80 -1.90
CA ARG A 131 15.57 6.80 -2.56
C ARG A 131 15.60 8.13 -1.76
N LEU A 132 14.42 8.66 -1.44
CA LEU A 132 14.24 9.87 -0.65
C LEU A 132 14.89 9.76 0.74
N ALA A 133 14.79 8.61 1.39
CA ALA A 133 15.45 8.37 2.67
C ALA A 133 16.98 8.35 2.58
N LEU A 134 17.54 7.81 1.49
CA LEU A 134 18.99 7.72 1.30
C LEU A 134 19.62 9.07 0.94
N VAL A 135 18.93 9.86 0.11
CA VAL A 135 19.47 11.11 -0.45
C VAL A 135 19.12 12.33 0.38
N GLU A 136 17.85 12.44 0.74
CA GLU A 136 17.28 13.65 1.33
C GLU A 136 17.00 13.49 2.83
N ASN A 137 17.03 12.25 3.34
CA ASN A 137 16.73 11.91 4.74
C ASN A 137 15.32 12.36 5.17
N ILE A 138 14.34 12.16 4.29
CA ILE A 138 12.93 12.53 4.52
C ILE A 138 11.98 11.34 4.37
N GLY A 139 10.72 11.53 4.80
CA GLY A 139 9.62 10.60 4.58
C GLY A 139 9.50 9.46 5.60
N GLY A 140 8.39 8.73 5.50
CA GLY A 140 8.00 7.68 6.45
C GLY A 140 9.00 6.54 6.56
N TYR A 141 9.72 6.21 5.48
CA TYR A 141 10.76 5.17 5.52
C TYR A 141 11.92 5.57 6.43
N THR A 142 12.39 6.83 6.33
CA THR A 142 13.44 7.40 7.19
C THR A 142 13.13 7.21 8.67
N LEU A 143 11.89 7.45 9.09
CA LEU A 143 11.45 7.30 10.48
C LEU A 143 11.54 5.86 11.00
N SER A 144 11.47 4.87 10.10
CA SER A 144 11.53 3.44 10.42
C SER A 144 12.91 2.82 10.19
N ARG A 145 13.83 3.55 9.55
CA ARG A 145 15.13 3.04 9.13
C ARG A 145 16.09 3.02 10.31
N ALA A 146 16.55 1.83 10.70
CA ALA A 146 17.34 1.66 11.92
C ALA A 146 18.74 2.28 11.85
N ILE A 147 19.32 2.37 10.65
CA ILE A 147 20.68 2.89 10.43
C ILE A 147 20.60 4.00 9.40
N ASP A 148 20.85 5.23 9.83
CA ASP A 148 21.00 6.38 8.94
C ASP A 148 22.41 6.39 8.31
N ARG A 149 22.53 5.80 7.12
CA ARG A 149 23.73 5.86 6.29
C ARG A 149 23.39 5.92 4.81
N LYS A 150 24.30 6.47 4.01
CA LYS A 150 24.14 6.59 2.55
C LYS A 150 24.19 5.28 1.75
N GLY A 151 24.64 4.18 2.35
CA GLY A 151 24.71 2.87 1.69
C GLY A 151 23.54 1.96 2.02
N ILE A 152 23.20 1.06 1.10
CA ILE A 152 22.12 0.07 1.25
C ILE A 152 22.41 -0.84 2.47
N THR A 153 21.46 -0.95 3.38
CA THR A 153 21.51 -1.79 4.59
C THR A 153 20.78 -3.12 4.39
N ARG A 154 20.88 -4.04 5.35
CA ARG A 154 20.09 -5.28 5.34
C ARG A 154 18.58 -5.00 5.37
N GLN A 155 18.15 -3.99 6.13
CA GLN A 155 16.74 -3.57 6.19
C GLN A 155 16.26 -3.04 4.83
N ASP A 156 17.08 -2.24 4.15
CA ASP A 156 16.76 -1.72 2.81
C ASP A 156 16.60 -2.86 1.79
N ILE A 157 17.41 -3.92 1.88
CA ILE A 157 17.23 -5.13 1.08
C ILE A 157 15.88 -5.80 1.36
N ASP A 158 15.52 -5.96 2.63
CA ASP A 158 14.26 -6.61 2.98
C ASP A 158 13.06 -5.76 2.52
N TYR A 159 13.16 -4.43 2.62
CA TYR A 159 12.18 -3.48 2.07
C TYR A 159 12.02 -3.63 0.55
N VAL A 160 13.12 -3.56 -0.21
CA VAL A 160 13.08 -3.69 -1.67
C VAL A 160 12.50 -5.05 -2.09
N MET A 161 12.86 -6.13 -1.40
CA MET A 161 12.32 -7.45 -1.71
C MET A 161 10.83 -7.60 -1.40
N ARG A 162 10.28 -6.86 -0.41
CA ARG A 162 8.82 -6.78 -0.21
C ARG A 162 8.15 -6.13 -1.41
N VAL A 163 8.69 -5.01 -1.90
CA VAL A 163 8.16 -4.27 -3.05
C VAL A 163 8.24 -5.09 -4.35
N LEU A 164 9.34 -5.80 -4.57
CA LEU A 164 9.59 -6.57 -5.80
C LEU A 164 8.99 -7.99 -5.77
N ARG A 165 8.32 -8.38 -4.68
CA ARG A 165 7.85 -9.77 -4.47
C ARG A 165 7.03 -10.30 -5.65
N SER A 166 6.08 -9.52 -6.16
CA SER A 166 5.16 -9.98 -7.22
C SER A 166 5.82 -10.12 -8.60
N VAL A 167 7.00 -9.53 -8.79
CA VAL A 167 7.74 -9.52 -10.06
C VAL A 167 9.03 -10.34 -10.00
N SER A 168 9.30 -10.96 -8.85
CA SER A 168 10.45 -11.82 -8.62
C SER A 168 10.04 -13.29 -8.77
N ASP A 169 10.63 -13.99 -9.74
CA ASP A 169 10.37 -15.41 -9.98
C ASP A 169 11.66 -16.13 -10.38
N ALA A 170 11.93 -17.28 -9.76
CA ALA A 170 13.08 -18.15 -10.03
C ALA A 170 14.45 -17.43 -10.14
N GLY A 171 14.68 -16.38 -9.34
CA GLY A 171 15.93 -15.61 -9.35
C GLY A 171 16.03 -14.54 -10.43
N VAL A 172 14.95 -14.31 -11.19
CA VAL A 172 14.81 -13.22 -12.15
C VAL A 172 13.80 -12.21 -11.62
N ILE A 173 14.08 -10.92 -11.81
CA ILE A 173 13.18 -9.83 -11.42
C ILE A 173 12.74 -9.09 -12.68
N LYS A 174 11.50 -9.30 -13.10
CA LYS A 174 10.91 -8.68 -14.30
C LYS A 174 10.40 -7.28 -13.97
N ALA A 175 11.28 -6.28 -14.08
CA ALA A 175 10.98 -4.92 -13.71
C ALA A 175 10.35 -4.16 -14.90
N PRO A 176 9.13 -3.62 -14.76
CA PRO A 176 8.59 -2.68 -15.74
C PRO A 176 9.30 -1.31 -15.64
N PRO A 177 9.08 -0.40 -16.59
CA PRO A 177 9.96 0.76 -16.81
C PRO A 177 10.08 1.73 -15.62
N LEU A 178 9.01 2.00 -14.86
CA LEU A 178 9.06 2.92 -13.72
C LEU A 178 9.83 2.27 -12.56
N THR A 179 9.51 1.02 -12.23
CA THR A 179 10.26 0.25 -11.22
C THR A 179 11.75 0.18 -11.56
N TRP A 180 12.08 -0.13 -12.81
CA TRP A 180 13.47 -0.18 -13.29
C TRP A 180 14.17 1.17 -13.10
N SER A 181 13.53 2.26 -13.53
CA SER A 181 14.10 3.61 -13.48
C SER A 181 14.48 4.02 -12.05
N VAL A 182 13.60 3.77 -11.08
CA VAL A 182 13.87 4.10 -9.67
C VAL A 182 14.98 3.24 -9.09
N LEU A 183 15.05 1.94 -9.43
CA LEU A 183 16.14 1.07 -8.97
C LEU A 183 17.51 1.52 -9.52
N MET A 184 17.55 1.98 -10.78
CA MET A 184 18.78 2.52 -11.36
C MET A 184 19.19 3.84 -10.69
N GLN A 185 18.24 4.72 -10.39
CA GLN A 185 18.52 5.95 -9.64
C GLN A 185 19.11 5.65 -8.26
N ILE A 186 18.53 4.71 -7.50
CA ILE A 186 19.08 4.27 -6.21
C ILE A 186 20.49 3.69 -6.38
N ALA A 187 20.74 2.95 -7.46
CA ALA A 187 22.07 2.40 -7.75
C ALA A 187 23.10 3.49 -8.04
N GLU A 188 22.72 4.57 -8.72
CA GLU A 188 23.58 5.72 -9.02
C GLU A 188 23.87 6.57 -7.77
N GLU A 189 22.92 6.67 -6.85
CA GLU A 189 23.04 7.45 -5.62
C GLU A 189 23.84 6.74 -4.51
N THR A 190 24.14 5.45 -4.68
CA THR A 190 24.83 4.62 -3.68
C THR A 190 26.18 4.09 -4.18
N LEU A 191 27.14 3.93 -3.27
CA LEU A 191 28.46 3.39 -3.62
C LEU A 191 28.53 1.88 -3.32
N PRO A 192 29.06 1.04 -4.24
CA PRO A 192 29.12 -0.41 -4.05
C PRO A 192 29.78 -0.85 -2.74
N VAL A 193 30.83 -0.15 -2.29
CA VAL A 193 31.55 -0.46 -1.03
C VAL A 193 30.69 -0.26 0.22
N GLY A 194 29.70 0.64 0.17
CA GLY A 194 28.80 0.93 1.29
C GLY A 194 27.53 0.08 1.27
N ASN A 195 27.29 -0.65 0.18
CA ASN A 195 26.06 -1.39 -0.04
C ASN A 195 26.15 -2.80 0.52
N HIS A 196 25.02 -3.31 1.01
CA HIS A 196 24.88 -4.72 1.34
C HIS A 196 25.14 -5.57 0.08
N PRO A 197 25.92 -6.68 0.13
CA PRO A 197 26.31 -7.45 -1.06
C PRO A 197 25.13 -7.88 -1.94
N ARG A 198 24.03 -8.29 -1.30
CA ARG A 198 22.76 -8.67 -1.97
C ARG A 198 22.16 -7.57 -2.87
N TRP A 199 22.57 -6.31 -2.72
CA TRP A 199 22.14 -5.24 -3.64
C TRP A 199 22.64 -5.49 -5.07
N ALA A 200 23.91 -5.89 -5.23
CA ALA A 200 24.48 -6.21 -6.53
C ALA A 200 23.80 -7.44 -7.16
N ASP A 201 23.42 -8.42 -6.34
CA ASP A 201 22.66 -9.60 -6.79
C ASP A 201 21.28 -9.20 -7.31
N ILE A 202 20.57 -8.30 -6.62
CA ILE A 202 19.27 -7.76 -7.06
C ILE A 202 19.43 -7.08 -8.42
N LEU A 203 20.39 -6.16 -8.55
CA LEU A 203 20.62 -5.43 -9.80
C LEU A 203 20.95 -6.37 -10.97
N SER A 204 21.75 -7.41 -10.71
CA SER A 204 22.11 -8.42 -11.73
C SER A 204 20.92 -9.30 -12.15
N ALA A 205 19.93 -9.46 -11.28
CA ALA A 205 18.73 -10.23 -11.54
C ALA A 205 17.65 -9.43 -12.30
N LEU A 206 17.80 -8.10 -12.44
CA LEU A 206 16.81 -7.27 -13.11
C LEU A 206 16.76 -7.53 -14.62
N GLN A 207 15.55 -7.66 -15.14
CA GLN A 207 15.26 -7.66 -16.57
C GLN A 207 14.19 -6.62 -16.85
N LEU A 208 14.52 -5.63 -17.68
CA LEU A 208 13.56 -4.63 -18.13
C LEU A 208 12.52 -5.31 -19.03
N VAL A 209 11.24 -5.06 -18.75
CA VAL A 209 10.12 -5.55 -19.54
C VAL A 209 9.28 -4.36 -20.01
N ASP A 210 9.31 -4.09 -21.32
CA ASP A 210 8.62 -2.94 -21.94
C ASP A 210 7.07 -3.01 -21.85
N TYR A 211 6.51 -4.19 -21.56
CA TYR A 211 5.07 -4.39 -21.39
C TYR A 211 4.79 -5.46 -20.33
N ALA A 212 4.25 -5.07 -19.18
CA ALA A 212 3.62 -6.02 -18.27
C ALA A 212 2.28 -6.44 -18.88
N GLU A 213 2.23 -7.61 -19.54
CA GLU A 213 0.95 -8.21 -19.93
C GLU A 213 0.06 -8.29 -18.67
N PRO A 214 -1.14 -7.69 -18.65
CA PRO A 214 -2.02 -7.85 -17.50
C PRO A 214 -2.24 -9.34 -17.28
N PRO A 215 -2.21 -9.84 -16.03
CA PRO A 215 -2.38 -11.25 -15.75
C PRO A 215 -3.64 -11.74 -16.47
N ARG A 216 -3.51 -12.81 -17.26
CA ARG A 216 -4.61 -13.36 -18.07
C ARG A 216 -5.78 -13.67 -17.14
N ARG A 217 -6.77 -12.77 -17.11
CA ARG A 217 -8.05 -13.04 -16.44
C ARG A 217 -8.66 -14.25 -17.14
N SER A 218 -8.79 -15.36 -16.43
CA SER A 218 -9.55 -16.52 -16.89
C SER A 218 -10.95 -16.06 -17.29
N ARG A 219 -11.17 -15.97 -18.60
CA ARG A 219 -12.32 -15.34 -19.27
C ARG A 219 -13.59 -16.20 -19.20
N TRP A 220 -13.76 -16.99 -18.15
CA TRP A 220 -14.76 -18.08 -18.09
C TRP A 220 -16.07 -17.73 -17.36
N LEU A 221 -16.30 -16.46 -17.01
CA LEU A 221 -17.61 -16.00 -16.54
C LEU A 221 -17.98 -14.71 -17.27
N ARG A 222 -18.40 -14.85 -18.53
CA ARG A 222 -19.43 -13.96 -19.08
C ARG A 222 -20.77 -14.55 -18.66
N ILE A 223 -21.47 -13.84 -17.79
CA ILE A 223 -22.89 -14.05 -17.61
C ILE A 223 -23.52 -13.91 -18.99
N VAL A 224 -24.22 -14.96 -19.43
CA VAL A 224 -25.04 -14.94 -20.64
C VAL A 224 -26.09 -13.86 -20.39
N ASP A 225 -26.14 -12.84 -21.24
CA ASP A 225 -27.31 -11.95 -21.31
C ASP A 225 -28.52 -12.85 -21.59
N ASP A 226 -29.37 -13.05 -20.59
CA ASP A 226 -30.70 -13.60 -20.81
C ASP A 226 -31.42 -12.60 -21.72
N SER A 227 -31.48 -12.97 -23.00
CA SER A 227 -32.38 -12.39 -23.98
C SER A 227 -33.78 -12.43 -23.39
N PHE A 228 -34.28 -11.27 -22.93
CA PHE A 228 -35.70 -11.09 -22.68
C PHE A 228 -36.43 -11.40 -23.99
N GLY A 229 -37.05 -12.59 -24.00
CA GLY A 229 -37.81 -13.12 -25.10
C GLY A 229 -38.88 -12.13 -25.53
N ASN A 230 -38.80 -11.73 -26.78
CA ASN A 230 -39.86 -11.04 -27.49
C ASN A 230 -40.72 -12.10 -28.19
N GLU A 231 -41.68 -12.67 -27.49
CA GLU A 231 -42.81 -13.44 -28.02
C GLU A 231 -43.97 -13.14 -27.04
N THR A 232 -45.09 -12.55 -27.45
CA THR A 232 -46.01 -13.08 -28.44
C THR A 232 -46.84 -11.99 -29.10
N ALA A 233 -46.90 -12.02 -30.44
CA ALA A 233 -48.01 -11.46 -31.19
C ALA A 233 -49.13 -12.50 -31.35
N VAL A 234 -50.35 -11.99 -31.56
CA VAL A 234 -51.55 -12.62 -32.14
C VAL A 234 -52.54 -13.31 -31.18
N ALA A 235 -53.59 -12.57 -30.82
CA ALA A 235 -54.96 -12.84 -31.27
C ALA A 235 -55.70 -11.51 -31.45
#